data_AF-A0A7W7LGT3-F1
#
_entry.id   AF-A0A7W7LGT3-F1
#
_cell.length_a   1.000
_cell.length_b   1.000
_cell.length_c   1.000
_cell.angle_alpha   90.00
_cell.angle_beta   90.00
_cell.angle_gamma   90.00
#
_symmetry.space_group_name_H-M   'P 1'
#
loop_
_entity.id
_entity.type
_entity.pdbx_description
1 polymer ?
#
loop_
_entity_poly.entity_id
_entity_poly.type
_entity_poly.pdbx_seq_one_letter_code
_entity_poly.pdbx_strand_id
1 'polypeptide(L)' 'MLWVAAAAEDQLEHISAHCAPGRLHPGIFTAALPEAAAEAAALGICRRAPAMSPLLHDWSVRSVRPA' A
#
# COMPACT_ATOMS: atom_id res chain seq x y z
N MET A 1 -0.91 -3.00 9.84
CA MET A 1 -2.16 -2.79 9.09
C MET A 1 -2.01 -3.09 7.61
N LEU A 2 -1.12 -2.41 6.88
CA LEU A 2 -0.97 -2.65 5.43
C LEU A 2 -0.63 -4.11 5.07
N TRP A 3 0.20 -4.79 5.86
CA TRP A 3 0.48 -6.22 5.69
C TRP A 3 -0.76 -7.11 5.74
N VAL A 4 -1.73 -6.79 6.61
CA VAL A 4 -2.98 -7.55 6.77
C VAL A 4 -3.92 -7.32 5.57
N ALA A 5 -3.74 -6.21 4.85
CA ALA A 5 -4.49 -5.90 3.65
C ALA A 5 -3.90 -6.54 2.38
N ALA A 6 -2.74 -7.19 2.47
CA ALA A 6 -2.15 -7.92 1.34
C ALA A 6 -2.76 -9.31 1.19
N ALA A 7 -2.98 -9.72 -0.05
CA ALA A 7 -3.33 -11.07 -0.44
C ALA A 7 -2.08 -11.78 -0.99
N ALA A 8 -2.11 -13.11 -1.08
CA ALA A 8 -0.97 -13.89 -1.55
C ALA A 8 -0.57 -13.53 -2.99
N GLU A 9 -1.55 -13.13 -3.80
CA GLU A 9 -1.39 -12.73 -5.19
C GLU A 9 -0.66 -11.39 -5.34
N ASP A 10 -0.64 -10.54 -4.31
CA ASP A 10 0.07 -9.26 -4.34
C ASP A 10 1.61 -9.45 -4.26
N GLN A 11 2.09 -10.66 -3.94
CA GLN A 11 3.51 -11.00 -3.86
C GLN A 11 4.31 -10.03 -2.97
N LEU A 12 3.68 -9.54 -1.89
CA LEU A 12 4.29 -8.56 -0.99
C LEU A 12 5.46 -9.19 -0.23
N GLU A 13 6.63 -8.55 -0.31
CA GLU A 13 7.81 -8.95 0.45
C GLU A 13 8.10 -7.99 1.60
N HIS A 14 7.97 -6.69 1.34
CA HIS A 14 8.36 -5.66 2.30
C HIS A 14 7.49 -4.41 2.18
N ILE A 15 7.28 -3.75 3.33
CA ILE A 15 6.65 -2.44 3.42
C ILE A 15 7.58 -1.51 4.19
N SER A 16 7.98 -0.41 3.56
CA SER A 16 8.56 0.74 4.26
C SER A 16 7.48 1.79 4.48
N ALA A 17 7.63 2.64 5.49
CA ALA A 17 6.66 3.71 5.75
C ALA A 17 7.36 4.97 6.22
N HIS A 18 7.06 6.08 5.55
CA HIS A 18 7.40 7.42 6.02
C HIS A 18 6.13 8.12 6.51
N CYS A 19 6.15 8.55 7.78
CA CYS A 19 5.02 9.18 8.44
C CYS A 19 5.25 10.68 8.61
N ALA A 20 4.20 11.46 8.40
CA ALA A 20 4.12 12.87 8.77
C ALA A 20 2.71 13.16 9.32
N PRO A 21 2.48 14.28 10.02
CA PRO A 21 1.14 14.63 10.49
C PRO A 21 0.11 14.59 9.35
N GLY A 22 -0.90 13.72 9.49
CA GLY A 22 -1.97 13.53 8.50
C GLY A 22 -1.54 12.84 7.19
N ARG A 23 -0.32 12.29 7.10
CA ARG A 23 0.19 11.64 5.87
C ARG A 23 0.98 10.38 6.20
N LEU A 24 0.77 9.37 5.38
CA LEU A 24 1.53 8.14 5.37
C LEU A 24 1.99 7.88 3.94
N HIS A 25 3.29 7.72 3.73
CA HIS A 25 3.87 7.35 2.45
C HIS A 25 4.45 5.94 2.58
N PRO A 26 3.69 4.90 2.21
CA PRO A 26 4.19 3.54 2.19
C PRO A 26 5.00 3.25 0.91
N GLY A 27 6.17 2.64 1.06
CA GLY A 27 6.86 1.95 -0.02
C GLY A 27 6.44 0.48 -0.02
N ILE A 28 5.93 -0.02 -1.14
CA ILE A 28 5.51 -1.41 -1.31
C ILE A 28 6.54 -2.09 -2.21
N PHE A 29 7.11 -3.21 -1.74
CA PHE A 29 8.08 -4.00 -2.48
C PHE A 29 7.52 -5.40 -2.73
N THR A 30 7.51 -5.81 -4.00
CA THR A 30 6.90 -7.07 -4.44
C THR A 30 7.92 -7.99 -5.11
N ALA A 31 7.76 -9.29 -4.93
CA ALA A 31 8.61 -10.31 -5.54
C ALA A 31 8.41 -10.37 -7.05
N ALA A 32 9.44 -10.02 -7.83
CA ALA A 32 9.56 -10.30 -9.28
C ALA A 32 8.33 -9.95 -10.15
N LEU A 33 7.51 -8.97 -9.75
CA LEU A 33 6.40 -8.48 -10.55
C LEU A 33 6.88 -7.47 -11.61
N PRO A 34 6.33 -7.50 -12.84
CA PRO A 34 6.43 -6.38 -13.76
C PRO A 34 5.93 -5.08 -13.11
N GLU A 35 6.52 -3.94 -13.44
CA GLU A 35 6.23 -2.64 -12.81
C GLU A 35 4.72 -2.33 -12.72
N ALA A 36 3.98 -2.53 -13.82
CA ALA A 36 2.53 -2.30 -13.84
C ALA A 36 1.75 -3.21 -12.87
N ALA A 37 2.20 -4.45 -12.67
CA ALA A 37 1.60 -5.38 -11.71
C ALA A 37 1.98 -5.00 -10.28
N ALA A 38 3.22 -4.56 -10.04
CA ALA A 38 3.64 -4.05 -8.75
C ALA A 38 2.86 -2.79 -8.34
N GLU A 39 2.62 -1.86 -9.27
CA GLU A 39 1.79 -0.68 -9.04
C GLU A 39 0.34 -1.07 -8.70
N ALA A 40 -0.24 -2.01 -9.46
CA ALA A 40 -1.59 -2.49 -9.22
C ALA A 40 -1.72 -3.16 -7.84
N ALA A 41 -0.73 -3.97 -7.44
CA ALA A 41 -0.66 -4.61 -6.12
C ALA A 41 -0.56 -3.55 -5.00
N ALA A 42 0.38 -2.59 -5.13
CA ALA A 42 0.56 -1.51 -4.16
C ALA A 42 -0.73 -0.69 -3.97
N LEU A 43 -1.40 -0.35 -5.07
CA LEU A 43 -2.67 0.38 -5.04
C LEU A 43 -3.80 -0.46 -4.42
N GLY A 44 -3.86 -1.75 -4.74
CA GLY A 44 -4.83 -2.70 -4.18
C GLY A 44 -4.71 -2.80 -2.67
N ILE A 45 -3.49 -3.02 -2.16
CA ILE A 45 -3.19 -3.09 -0.72
C ILE A 45 -3.59 -1.78 -0.04
N CYS A 46 -3.17 -0.64 -0.60
CA CYS A 46 -3.47 0.66 -0.01
C CYS A 46 -4.97 0.95 0.02
N ARG A 47 -5.75 0.51 -0.98
CA ARG A 47 -7.21 0.70 -1.02
C ARG A 47 -7.96 -0.20 -0.05
N ARG A 48 -7.47 -1.41 0.21
CA ARG A 48 -8.10 -2.34 1.16
C ARG A 48 -7.85 -1.91 2.61
N ALA A 49 -6.69 -1.34 2.91
CA ALA A 49 -6.31 -1.00 4.28
C ALA A 49 -7.30 -0.07 5.02
N PRO A 50 -7.85 1.01 4.41
CA PRO A 50 -8.90 1.82 5.05
C PRO A 50 -10.17 1.05 5.40
N ALA A 51 -10.58 0.11 4.54
CA ALA A 51 -11.76 -0.70 4.79
C ALA A 51 -11.60 -1.67 5.97
N MET A 52 -10.36 -1.98 6.35
CA MET A 52 -10.04 -2.94 7.42
C MET A 52 -9.83 -2.29 8.78
N SER A 53 -9.90 -0.96 8.89
CA SER A 53 -9.71 -0.28 10.16
C SER A 53 -10.50 1.02 10.28
N PRO A 54 -11.33 1.15 11.32
CA PRO A 54 -12.07 2.37 11.60
C PRO A 54 -11.18 3.61 11.73
N LEU A 55 -9.91 3.45 12.16
CA LEU A 55 -8.96 4.55 12.33
C LEU A 55 -8.56 5.22 11.00
N LEU A 56 -8.86 4.58 9.87
CA LEU A 56 -8.51 5.06 8.54
C LEU A 56 -9.72 5.48 7.71
N HIS A 57 -10.92 5.64 8.30
CA HIS A 57 -12.15 5.88 7.52
C HIS A 57 -12.13 7.15 6.65
N ASP A 58 -11.40 8.20 7.07
CA ASP A 58 -11.29 9.48 6.33
C ASP A 58 -10.02 9.55 5.46
N TRP A 59 -9.26 8.45 5.39
CA TRP A 59 -8.02 8.44 4.64
C TRP A 59 -8.29 8.14 3.16
N SER A 60 -7.79 9.02 2.29
CA SER A 60 -7.79 8.81 0.84
C SER A 60 -6.44 8.27 0.37
N VAL A 61 -6.44 7.35 -0.59
CA VAL A 61 -5.23 6.82 -1.22
C VAL A 61 -4.93 7.59 -2.50
N ARG A 62 -3.65 7.94 -2.73
CA ARG A 62 -3.18 8.52 -3.99
C ARG A 62 -1.91 7.80 -4.42
N SER A 63 -1.84 7.42 -5.70
CA SER A 63 -0.58 6.97 -6.30
C SER A 63 0.35 8.19 -6.43
N VAL A 64 1.59 8.01 -6.01
CA VAL A 64 2.66 8.99 -6.14
C VAL A 64 3.77 8.32 -6.93
N ARG A 65 4.31 9.02 -7.93
CA ARG A 65 5.48 8.50 -8.63
C ARG A 65 6.69 8.57 -7.69
N PRO A 66 7.58 7.57 -7.70
CA PRO A 66 8.90 7.71 -7.10
C PRO A 66 9.57 8.97 -7.65
N ALA A 67 10.23 9.73 -6.78
CA ALA A 67 11.02 10.89 -7.17
C ALA A 67 12.29 10.47 -7.94
#